data_AF-A0A914NWX4-F1
#
_entry.id   AF-A0A914NWX4-F1
#
_cell.length_a   1.000
_cell.length_b   1.000
_cell.length_c   1.000
_cell.angle_alpha   90.00
_cell.angle_beta   90.00
_cell.angle_gamma   90.00
#
_symmetry.space_group_name_H-M   'P 1'
#
loop_
_entity.id
_entity.type
_entity.pdbx_description
1 polymer ?
#
loop_
_entity_poly.entity_id
_entity_poly.type
_entity_poly.pdbx_seq_one_letter_code
_entity_poly.pdbx_strand_id
1 'polypeptide(L)'
;MSSNYQQKTVIVIPLRDSTEDEIIEINFNELPEGDEVLQILKSEKAALHFWLDLALEYYKQGMVQEFVKILELSGGEAGLEYPDYERDQMRALDMLAAHYVLMGNKERNKEKRKEWFTRATLLYTTADKIIMYDQNHLLGRAYFCLLEGNKVEQADAQFSFVMNQAQMANDGRVIPAMMGKACIAFNKKEYKTALQYYKRCLRLNPCPSRCPCWHGLLFAR
;
A
#
# COMPACT_ATOMS: atom_id res chain seq x y z
N MET A 1 20.23 -5.18 -4.98
CA MET A 1 20.40 -5.08 -3.51
C MET A 1 19.01 -5.10 -2.93
N SER A 2 18.62 -6.24 -2.36
CA SER A 2 17.30 -6.42 -1.75
C SER A 2 17.10 -5.34 -0.70
N SER A 3 16.04 -4.55 -0.82
CA SER A 3 15.58 -3.69 0.26
C SER A 3 15.29 -4.60 1.45
N ASN A 4 16.26 -4.70 2.37
CA ASN A 4 16.08 -5.27 3.69
C ASN A 4 15.00 -4.41 4.36
N TYR A 5 13.74 -4.78 4.18
CA TYR A 5 12.73 -4.50 5.18
C TYR A 5 13.15 -5.31 6.40
N GLN A 6 14.10 -4.80 7.18
CA GLN A 6 14.23 -5.19 8.57
C GLN A 6 12.83 -5.02 9.15
N GLN A 7 12.25 -6.12 9.61
CA GLN A 7 10.97 -6.08 10.28
C GLN A 7 11.19 -5.27 11.55
N LYS A 8 10.88 -3.97 11.49
CA LYS A 8 10.89 -3.10 12.67
C LYS A 8 10.02 -3.80 13.70
N THR A 9 10.54 -4.00 14.90
CA THR A 9 9.80 -4.59 16.02
C THR A 9 9.29 -3.50 16.97
N VAL A 10 9.83 -2.30 16.86
CA VAL A 10 9.52 -1.14 17.69
C VAL A 10 9.51 0.09 16.80
N ILE A 11 8.62 1.03 17.09
CA ILE A 11 8.62 2.39 16.55
C ILE A 11 8.90 3.37 17.69
N VAL A 12 9.72 4.37 17.40
CA VAL A 12 10.19 5.36 18.37
C VAL A 12 9.71 6.73 17.89
N ILE A 13 8.80 7.34 18.64
CA ILE A 13 8.21 8.64 18.33
C ILE A 13 8.87 9.69 19.24
N PRO A 14 9.49 10.74 18.68
CA PRO A 14 10.07 11.81 19.49
C PRO A 14 8.97 12.65 20.16
N LEU A 15 9.17 13.02 21.43
CA LEU A 15 8.30 13.95 22.13
C LEU A 15 8.56 15.39 21.65
N ARG A 16 7.49 16.15 21.41
CA ARG A 16 7.56 17.47 20.80
C ARG A 16 8.11 18.55 21.75
N ASP A 17 7.81 18.42 23.04
CA ASP A 17 8.11 19.44 24.06
C ASP A 17 9.18 19.00 25.07
N SER A 18 9.83 17.83 24.86
CA SER A 18 10.87 17.35 25.77
C SER A 18 12.20 18.07 25.53
N THR A 19 12.75 18.70 26.56
CA THR A 19 14.10 19.30 26.55
C THR A 19 15.23 18.27 26.60
N GLU A 20 14.91 16.98 26.80
CA GLU A 20 15.85 15.89 27.07
C GLU A 20 15.82 14.74 26.04
N ASP A 21 15.36 15.00 24.79
CA ASP A 21 15.23 13.97 23.74
C ASP A 21 14.42 12.74 24.20
N GLU A 22 13.34 12.97 24.96
CA GLU A 22 12.48 11.87 25.41
C GLU A 22 11.76 11.25 24.20
N ILE A 23 11.58 9.93 24.26
CA ILE A 23 10.99 9.14 23.18
C ILE A 23 9.88 8.23 23.71
N ILE A 24 8.85 8.05 22.90
CA ILE A 24 7.81 7.05 23.13
C ILE A 24 8.14 5.83 22.26
N GLU A 25 8.38 4.70 22.90
CA GLU A 25 8.59 3.41 22.22
C GLU A 25 7.29 2.61 22.19
N ILE A 26 6.85 2.22 21.00
CA ILE A 26 5.69 1.34 20.82
C ILE A 26 6.19 0.02 20.21
N ASN A 27 5.97 -1.08 20.93
CA ASN A 27 6.32 -2.43 20.48
C ASN A 27 5.22 -2.97 19.56
N PHE A 28 5.62 -3.41 18.37
CA PHE A 28 4.66 -3.95 17.39
C PHE A 28 4.05 -5.28 17.80
N ASN A 29 4.67 -6.04 18.70
CA ASN A 29 4.06 -7.29 19.20
C ASN A 29 2.93 -7.04 20.23
N GLU A 30 2.89 -5.83 20.80
CA GLU A 30 1.97 -5.42 21.85
C GLU A 30 1.42 -4.03 21.50
N LEU A 31 0.69 -3.96 20.37
CA LEU A 31 0.12 -2.70 19.92
C LEU A 31 -0.95 -2.20 20.91
N PRO A 32 -0.89 -0.92 21.32
CA PRO A 32 -1.95 -0.31 22.13
C PRO A 32 -3.28 -0.23 21.37
N GLU A 33 -4.34 0.23 22.04
CA GLU A 33 -5.60 0.51 21.34
C GLU A 33 -5.43 1.68 20.36
N GLY A 34 -6.18 1.64 19.25
CA GLY A 34 -6.02 2.65 18.20
C GLY A 34 -6.28 4.08 18.65
N ASP A 35 -7.19 4.29 19.60
CA ASP A 35 -7.47 5.62 20.16
C ASP A 35 -6.30 6.17 21.00
N GLU A 36 -5.62 5.30 21.75
CA GLU A 36 -4.42 5.67 22.50
C GLU A 36 -3.29 6.06 21.54
N VAL A 37 -3.05 5.25 20.52
CA VAL A 37 -2.04 5.56 19.49
C VAL A 37 -2.37 6.86 18.75
N LEU A 38 -3.64 7.08 18.40
CA LEU A 38 -4.07 8.33 17.78
C LEU A 38 -3.84 9.54 18.70
N GLN A 39 -4.10 9.41 20.00
CA GLN A 39 -3.86 10.47 20.96
C GLN A 39 -2.37 10.81 21.06
N ILE A 40 -1.49 9.80 21.09
CA ILE A 40 -0.03 10.00 21.07
C ILE A 40 0.39 10.72 19.79
N LEU A 41 0.00 10.19 18.62
CA LEU A 41 0.37 10.76 17.33
C LEU A 41 -0.08 12.20 17.15
N LYS A 42 -1.27 12.56 17.66
CA LYS A 42 -1.82 13.92 17.62
C LYS A 42 -1.11 14.86 18.59
N SER A 43 -0.95 14.45 19.85
CA SER A 43 -0.31 15.26 20.89
C SER A 43 1.10 15.66 20.46
N GLU A 44 1.86 14.71 19.93
CA GLU A 44 3.24 14.94 19.51
C GLU A 44 3.37 15.55 18.11
N LYS A 45 2.25 15.80 17.40
CA LYS A 45 2.23 16.19 15.99
C LYS A 45 3.20 15.31 15.16
N ALA A 46 3.12 14.01 15.39
CA ALA A 46 4.07 13.03 14.86
C ALA A 46 4.10 13.07 13.34
N ALA A 47 5.30 12.92 12.77
CA ALA A 47 5.50 12.91 11.33
C ALA A 47 4.71 11.78 10.65
N LEU A 48 4.15 12.05 9.46
CA LEU A 48 3.24 11.15 8.76
C LEU A 48 3.81 9.72 8.53
N HIS A 49 5.12 9.54 8.35
CA HIS A 49 5.71 8.20 8.23
C HIS A 49 5.45 7.30 9.46
N PHE A 50 5.35 7.86 10.68
CA PHE A 50 5.00 7.09 11.87
C PHE A 50 3.56 6.58 11.82
N TRP A 51 2.63 7.41 11.33
CA TRP A 51 1.24 7.02 11.10
C TRP A 51 1.15 5.86 10.11
N LEU A 52 1.94 5.90 9.04
CA LEU A 52 1.98 4.84 8.02
C LEU A 52 2.53 3.52 8.55
N ASP A 53 3.62 3.58 9.32
CA ASP A 53 4.25 2.40 9.91
C ASP A 53 3.31 1.72 10.92
N LEU A 54 2.62 2.51 11.76
CA LEU A 54 1.63 2.00 12.72
C LEU A 54 0.37 1.45 12.03
N ALA A 55 -0.22 2.20 11.08
CA ALA A 55 -1.37 1.74 10.32
C ALA A 55 -1.08 0.38 9.67
N LEU A 56 0.09 0.26 9.03
CA LEU A 56 0.54 -1.00 8.46
C LEU A 56 0.58 -2.16 9.46
N GLU A 57 1.05 -1.90 10.67
CA GLU A 57 1.15 -2.94 11.69
C GLU A 57 -0.22 -3.36 12.21
N TYR A 58 -1.13 -2.41 12.48
CA TYR A 58 -2.53 -2.71 12.78
C TYR A 58 -3.16 -3.59 11.70
N TYR A 59 -2.89 -3.27 10.42
CA TYR A 59 -3.38 -4.07 9.31
C TYR A 59 -2.85 -5.51 9.33
N LYS A 60 -1.54 -5.71 9.59
CA LYS A 60 -0.94 -7.06 9.65
C LYS A 60 -1.53 -7.92 10.75
N GLN A 61 -1.98 -7.33 11.84
CA GLN A 61 -2.64 -8.02 12.96
C GLN A 61 -4.15 -8.23 12.74
N GLY A 62 -4.69 -7.82 11.58
CA GLY A 62 -6.10 -7.97 11.25
C GLY A 62 -6.99 -6.88 11.88
N MET A 63 -6.41 -5.88 12.53
CA MET A 63 -7.11 -4.72 13.09
C MET A 63 -7.38 -3.67 12.00
N VAL A 64 -8.23 -4.04 11.05
CA VAL A 64 -8.47 -3.26 9.82
C VAL A 64 -9.19 -1.94 10.09
N GLN A 65 -10.06 -1.88 11.11
CA GLN A 65 -10.77 -0.64 11.47
C GLN A 65 -9.78 0.44 11.92
N GLU A 66 -8.78 0.04 12.71
CA GLU A 66 -7.74 0.94 13.23
C GLU A 66 -6.81 1.41 12.12
N PHE A 67 -6.46 0.51 11.20
CA PHE A 67 -5.75 0.89 9.97
C PHE A 67 -6.48 1.99 9.19
N VAL A 68 -7.79 1.84 8.95
CA VAL A 68 -8.59 2.84 8.21
C VAL A 68 -8.64 4.16 8.98
N LYS A 69 -8.97 4.10 10.28
CA LYS A 69 -9.11 5.26 11.14
C LYS A 69 -7.83 6.09 11.22
N ILE A 70 -6.67 5.43 11.37
CA ILE A 70 -5.37 6.09 11.40
C ILE A 70 -5.09 6.80 10.06
N LEU A 71 -5.29 6.11 8.93
CA LEU A 71 -5.02 6.72 7.62
C LEU A 71 -5.97 7.87 7.29
N GLU A 72 -7.27 7.76 7.63
CA GLU A 72 -8.24 8.84 7.38
C GLU A 72 -7.91 10.10 8.18
N LEU A 73 -7.47 9.95 9.44
CA LEU A 73 -7.08 11.08 10.29
C LEU A 73 -5.71 11.66 9.91
N SER A 74 -4.81 10.83 9.39
CA SER A 74 -3.45 11.25 9.04
C SER A 74 -3.40 12.41 8.03
N GLY A 75 -4.41 12.53 7.16
CA GLY A 75 -4.47 13.58 6.13
C GLY A 75 -4.62 15.01 6.68
N GLY A 76 -5.17 15.17 7.89
CA GLY A 76 -5.37 16.47 8.52
C GLY A 76 -4.54 16.70 9.78
N GLU A 77 -4.16 15.61 10.46
CA GLU A 77 -3.59 15.67 11.82
C GLU A 77 -2.08 15.38 11.86
N ALA A 78 -1.52 14.76 10.81
CA ALA A 78 -0.11 14.37 10.82
C ALA A 78 0.82 15.58 10.62
N GLY A 79 2.00 15.52 11.24
CA GLY A 79 3.08 16.45 10.97
C GLY A 79 3.65 16.24 9.57
N LEU A 80 3.77 17.33 8.79
CA LEU A 80 4.32 17.34 7.43
C LEU A 80 5.64 18.12 7.32
N GLU A 81 6.18 18.56 8.46
CA GLU A 81 7.39 19.39 8.54
C GLU A 81 8.65 18.50 8.50
N TYR A 82 8.83 17.74 7.41
CA TYR A 82 10.02 16.93 7.17
C TYR A 82 10.26 16.72 5.67
N PRO A 83 11.51 16.46 5.23
CA PRO A 83 11.80 16.22 3.81
C PRO A 83 11.02 15.05 3.23
N ASP A 84 10.65 15.15 1.95
CA ASP A 84 9.96 14.10 1.18
C ASP A 84 8.58 13.65 1.72
N TYR A 85 7.94 14.45 2.58
CA TYR A 85 6.61 14.14 3.14
C TYR A 85 5.53 13.89 2.07
N GLU A 86 5.66 14.50 0.89
CA GLU A 86 4.77 14.29 -0.26
C GLU A 86 4.70 12.82 -0.67
N ARG A 87 5.82 12.09 -0.55
CA ARG A 87 5.88 10.66 -0.85
C ARG A 87 5.06 9.86 0.16
N ASP A 88 5.12 10.22 1.42
CA ASP A 88 4.34 9.56 2.47
C ASP A 88 2.85 9.96 2.38
N GLN A 89 2.52 11.17 1.95
CA GLN A 89 1.13 11.56 1.65
C GLN A 89 0.54 10.71 0.52
N MET A 90 1.26 10.59 -0.60
CA MET A 90 0.86 9.71 -1.71
C MET A 90 0.69 8.27 -1.20
N ARG A 91 1.63 7.76 -0.41
CA ARG A 91 1.58 6.40 0.14
C ARG A 91 0.39 6.19 1.09
N ALA A 92 0.03 7.17 1.91
CA ALA A 92 -1.15 7.12 2.78
C ALA A 92 -2.42 6.94 1.95
N LEU A 93 -2.57 7.76 0.91
CA LEU A 93 -3.70 7.71 -0.02
C LEU A 93 -3.76 6.37 -0.77
N ASP A 94 -2.63 5.87 -1.26
CA ASP A 94 -2.54 4.58 -1.96
C ASP A 94 -2.91 3.40 -1.06
N MET A 95 -2.44 3.40 0.20
CA MET A 95 -2.77 2.35 1.16
C MET A 95 -4.28 2.29 1.44
N LEU A 96 -4.90 3.45 1.67
CA LEU A 96 -6.34 3.55 1.89
C LEU A 96 -7.13 3.18 0.61
N ALA A 97 -6.66 3.61 -0.56
CA ALA A 97 -7.27 3.28 -1.84
C ALA A 97 -7.22 1.77 -2.10
N ALA A 98 -6.06 1.14 -1.90
CA ALA A 98 -5.90 -0.31 -2.05
C ALA A 98 -6.84 -1.10 -1.12
N HIS A 99 -7.03 -0.62 0.12
CA HIS A 99 -8.02 -1.20 1.02
C HIS A 99 -9.45 -1.11 0.47
N TYR A 100 -9.88 0.05 -0.02
CA TYR A 100 -11.21 0.20 -0.64
C TYR A 100 -11.39 -0.64 -1.90
N VAL A 101 -10.35 -0.81 -2.72
CA VAL A 101 -10.38 -1.73 -3.86
C VAL A 101 -10.64 -3.16 -3.42
N LEU A 102 -10.02 -3.61 -2.33
CA LEU A 102 -10.23 -4.95 -1.80
C LEU A 102 -11.63 -5.16 -1.25
N MET A 103 -12.15 -4.18 -0.50
CA MET A 103 -13.51 -4.21 -0.02
C MET A 103 -14.51 -4.27 -1.18
N GLY A 104 -14.29 -3.45 -2.22
CA GLY A 104 -15.10 -3.49 -3.45
C GLY A 104 -15.01 -4.81 -4.20
N ASN A 105 -13.86 -5.48 -4.20
CA ASN A 105 -13.68 -6.78 -4.87
C ASN A 105 -14.30 -7.96 -4.09
N LYS A 106 -14.37 -7.87 -2.75
CA LYS A 106 -15.04 -8.86 -1.89
C LYS A 106 -16.56 -8.65 -1.83
N GLU A 107 -17.03 -7.44 -2.12
CA GLU A 107 -18.44 -7.07 -2.06
C GLU A 107 -19.28 -7.73 -3.17
N ARG A 108 -20.43 -8.28 -2.79
CA ARG A 108 -21.38 -8.92 -3.72
C ARG A 108 -22.43 -7.94 -4.23
N ASN A 109 -22.80 -6.96 -3.39
CA ASN A 109 -23.78 -5.96 -3.78
C ASN A 109 -23.16 -4.98 -4.80
N LYS A 110 -23.81 -4.85 -5.97
CA LYS A 110 -23.33 -4.01 -7.08
C LYS A 110 -23.23 -2.53 -6.70
N GLU A 111 -24.15 -2.01 -5.88
CA GLU A 111 -24.18 -0.59 -5.49
C GLU A 111 -23.05 -0.28 -4.51
N LYS A 112 -22.93 -1.09 -3.44
CA LYS A 112 -21.83 -0.96 -2.48
C LYS A 112 -20.47 -1.15 -3.14
N ARG A 113 -20.35 -2.11 -4.06
CA ARG A 113 -19.14 -2.28 -4.88
C ARG A 113 -18.80 -0.99 -5.63
N LYS A 114 -19.76 -0.38 -6.33
CA LYS A 114 -19.53 0.89 -7.02
C LYS A 114 -19.05 1.99 -6.06
N GLU A 115 -19.67 2.10 -4.90
CA GLU A 115 -19.26 3.09 -3.88
C GLU A 115 -17.80 2.91 -3.46
N TRP A 116 -17.36 1.68 -3.17
CA TRP A 116 -15.97 1.38 -2.82
C TRP A 116 -15.00 1.77 -3.95
N PHE A 117 -15.32 1.44 -5.20
CA PHE A 117 -14.49 1.82 -6.35
C PHE A 117 -14.50 3.33 -6.59
N THR A 118 -15.60 4.04 -6.34
CA THR A 118 -15.65 5.51 -6.40
C THR A 118 -14.75 6.14 -5.35
N ARG A 119 -14.77 5.66 -4.10
CA ARG A 119 -13.86 6.13 -3.03
C ARG A 119 -12.39 5.89 -3.40
N ALA A 120 -12.07 4.69 -3.89
CA ALA A 120 -10.71 4.37 -4.35
C ALA A 120 -10.26 5.28 -5.53
N THR A 121 -11.16 5.57 -6.47
CA THR A 121 -10.88 6.48 -7.60
C THR A 121 -10.48 7.86 -7.11
N LEU A 122 -11.25 8.43 -6.16
CA LEU A 122 -10.97 9.75 -5.60
C LEU A 122 -9.58 9.81 -4.95
N LEU A 123 -9.24 8.81 -4.13
CA LEU A 123 -7.96 8.75 -3.43
C LEU A 123 -6.79 8.65 -4.41
N TYR A 124 -6.89 7.76 -5.39
CA TYR A 124 -5.85 7.61 -6.41
C TYR A 124 -5.70 8.86 -7.28
N THR A 125 -6.79 9.51 -7.68
CA THR A 125 -6.70 10.78 -8.43
C THR A 125 -6.14 11.92 -7.59
N THR A 126 -6.29 11.85 -6.26
CA THR A 126 -5.65 12.80 -5.35
C THR A 126 -4.15 12.51 -5.24
N ALA A 127 -3.76 11.24 -5.13
CA ALA A 127 -2.36 10.82 -5.11
C ALA A 127 -1.63 11.10 -6.45
N ASP A 128 -2.30 10.93 -7.59
CA ASP A 128 -1.80 11.25 -8.94
C ASP A 128 -1.30 12.72 -9.01
N LYS A 129 -1.93 13.64 -8.26
CA LYS A 129 -1.56 15.06 -8.22
C LYS A 129 -0.32 15.36 -7.39
N ILE A 130 0.05 14.47 -6.47
CA ILE A 130 1.21 14.61 -5.61
C ILE A 130 2.42 14.00 -6.31
N ILE A 131 2.41 12.69 -6.56
CA ILE A 131 3.48 11.98 -7.27
C ILE A 131 2.87 10.91 -8.18
N MET A 132 2.81 11.20 -9.47
CA MET A 132 2.21 10.28 -10.46
C MET A 132 3.13 9.11 -10.86
N TYR A 133 4.44 9.32 -10.90
CA TYR A 133 5.38 8.35 -11.50
C TYR A 133 6.12 7.46 -10.48
N ASP A 134 5.70 7.43 -9.21
CA ASP A 134 6.26 6.46 -8.26
C ASP A 134 5.85 5.04 -8.67
N GLN A 135 6.81 4.11 -8.62
CA GLN A 135 6.61 2.74 -9.08
C GLN A 135 5.56 1.97 -8.26
N ASN A 136 5.47 2.22 -6.96
CA ASN A 136 4.47 1.57 -6.09
C ASN A 136 3.08 2.13 -6.36
N HIS A 137 3.01 3.45 -6.57
CA HIS A 137 1.78 4.13 -6.94
C HIS A 137 1.22 3.60 -8.26
N LEU A 138 2.04 3.61 -9.32
CA LEU A 138 1.67 3.06 -10.64
C LEU A 138 1.26 1.58 -10.56
N LEU A 139 1.91 0.81 -9.70
CA LEU A 139 1.56 -0.59 -9.47
C LEU A 139 0.16 -0.72 -8.84
N GLY A 140 -0.14 0.06 -7.80
CA GLY A 140 -1.47 0.12 -7.17
C GLY A 140 -2.56 0.58 -8.14
N ARG A 141 -2.28 1.63 -8.93
CA ARG A 141 -3.16 2.14 -10.00
C ARG A 141 -3.45 1.08 -11.06
N ALA A 142 -2.44 0.34 -11.50
CA ALA A 142 -2.60 -0.74 -12.46
C ALA A 142 -3.53 -1.85 -11.94
N TYR A 143 -3.37 -2.24 -10.66
CA TYR A 143 -4.27 -3.19 -10.00
C TYR A 143 -5.69 -2.69 -9.88
N PHE A 144 -5.87 -1.42 -9.52
CA PHE A 144 -7.18 -0.79 -9.48
C PHE A 144 -7.87 -0.85 -10.86
N CYS A 145 -7.19 -0.42 -11.93
CA CYS A 145 -7.74 -0.47 -13.30
C CYS A 145 -8.06 -1.90 -13.76
N LEU A 146 -7.26 -2.88 -13.33
CA LEU A 146 -7.50 -4.30 -13.62
C LEU A 146 -8.78 -4.81 -12.94
N LEU A 147 -9.01 -4.46 -11.67
CA LEU A 147 -10.17 -4.91 -10.88
C LEU A 147 -11.46 -4.13 -11.18
N GLU A 148 -11.33 -2.86 -11.58
CA GLU A 148 -12.44 -2.05 -12.11
C GLU A 148 -12.98 -2.67 -13.42
N GLY A 149 -12.09 -3.27 -14.23
CA GLY A 149 -12.41 -4.11 -15.39
C GLY A 149 -12.69 -3.33 -16.68
N ASN A 150 -12.77 -2.01 -16.63
CA ASN A 150 -13.01 -1.14 -17.78
C ASN A 150 -11.73 -0.61 -18.46
N LYS A 151 -10.57 -0.70 -17.79
CA LYS A 151 -9.30 -0.05 -18.21
C LYS A 151 -8.13 -1.03 -18.28
N VAL A 152 -8.36 -2.21 -18.85
CA VAL A 152 -7.35 -3.29 -18.90
C VAL A 152 -6.10 -2.90 -19.71
N GLU A 153 -6.26 -2.14 -20.80
CA GLU A 153 -5.12 -1.67 -21.61
C GLU A 153 -4.25 -0.67 -20.85
N GLN A 154 -4.87 0.23 -20.08
CA GLN A 154 -4.16 1.17 -19.22
C GLN A 154 -3.39 0.44 -18.12
N ALA A 155 -4.02 -0.56 -17.48
CA ALA A 155 -3.36 -1.42 -16.50
C ALA A 155 -2.15 -2.15 -17.12
N ASP A 156 -2.30 -2.66 -18.34
CA ASP A 156 -1.23 -3.35 -19.06
C ASP A 156 -0.02 -2.45 -19.32
N ALA A 157 -0.24 -1.21 -19.77
CA ALA A 157 0.83 -0.23 -19.99
C ALA A 157 1.57 0.11 -18.70
N GLN A 158 0.82 0.34 -17.61
CA GLN A 158 1.37 0.65 -16.28
C GLN A 158 2.21 -0.51 -15.72
N PHE A 159 1.69 -1.74 -15.80
CA PHE A 159 2.46 -2.92 -15.38
C PHE A 159 3.72 -3.12 -16.22
N SER A 160 3.68 -2.88 -17.54
CA SER A 160 4.88 -2.93 -18.39
C SER A 160 5.94 -1.94 -17.92
N PHE A 161 5.53 -0.70 -17.64
CA PHE A 161 6.44 0.35 -17.20
C PHE A 161 7.12 -0.02 -15.88
N VAL A 162 6.33 -0.38 -14.86
CA VAL A 162 6.86 -0.79 -13.56
C VAL A 162 7.75 -2.03 -13.68
N MET A 163 7.35 -3.03 -14.47
CA MET A 163 8.13 -4.25 -14.67
C MET A 163 9.49 -3.95 -15.32
N ASN A 164 9.52 -3.12 -16.37
CA ASN A 164 10.76 -2.78 -17.07
C ASN A 164 11.73 -2.02 -16.14
N GLN A 165 11.23 -1.03 -15.39
CA GLN A 165 12.05 -0.29 -14.45
C GLN A 165 12.55 -1.16 -13.30
N ALA A 166 11.68 -1.97 -12.72
CA ALA A 166 12.05 -2.86 -11.62
C ALA A 166 13.05 -3.94 -12.06
N GLN A 167 12.97 -4.40 -13.32
CA GLN A 167 13.97 -5.31 -13.91
C GLN A 167 15.34 -4.65 -14.05
N MET A 168 15.39 -3.39 -14.52
CA MET A 168 16.64 -2.62 -14.61
C MET A 168 17.27 -2.36 -13.24
N ALA A 169 16.44 -2.10 -12.22
CA ALA A 169 16.89 -1.84 -10.85
C ALA A 169 17.13 -3.11 -10.00
N ASN A 170 16.83 -4.30 -10.53
CA ASN A 170 16.82 -5.57 -9.79
C ASN A 170 16.01 -5.49 -8.47
N ASP A 171 14.82 -4.89 -8.55
CA ASP A 171 13.91 -4.63 -7.44
C ASP A 171 12.85 -5.76 -7.31
N GLY A 172 12.46 -6.10 -6.07
CA GLY A 172 11.41 -7.09 -5.78
C GLY A 172 10.02 -6.73 -6.33
N ARG A 173 9.78 -5.46 -6.69
CA ARG A 173 8.55 -4.99 -7.37
C ARG A 173 8.28 -5.65 -8.73
N VAL A 174 9.28 -6.29 -9.33
CA VAL A 174 9.10 -7.10 -10.55
C VAL A 174 8.04 -8.18 -10.36
N ILE A 175 7.96 -8.77 -9.17
CA ILE A 175 7.08 -9.91 -8.91
C ILE A 175 5.59 -9.50 -8.97
N PRO A 176 5.10 -8.51 -8.21
CA PRO A 176 3.72 -8.08 -8.31
C PRO A 176 3.38 -7.55 -9.71
N ALA A 177 4.24 -6.75 -10.36
CA ALA A 177 3.97 -6.29 -11.72
C ALA A 177 3.78 -7.45 -12.72
N MET A 178 4.60 -8.49 -12.59
CA MET A 178 4.51 -9.70 -13.42
C MET A 178 3.25 -10.52 -13.13
N MET A 179 2.81 -10.58 -11.87
CA MET A 179 1.53 -11.20 -11.53
C MET A 179 0.35 -10.46 -12.18
N GLY A 180 0.36 -9.11 -12.19
CA GLY A 180 -0.65 -8.30 -12.86
C GLY A 180 -0.72 -8.58 -14.35
N LYS A 181 0.43 -8.65 -15.03
CA LYS A 181 0.56 -9.07 -16.43
C LYS A 181 0.01 -10.47 -16.69
N ALA A 182 0.30 -11.42 -15.80
CA ALA A 182 -0.22 -12.77 -15.91
C ALA A 182 -1.75 -12.81 -15.82
N CYS A 183 -2.34 -12.03 -14.91
CA CYS A 183 -3.80 -11.90 -14.80
C CYS A 183 -4.43 -11.30 -16.07
N ILE A 184 -3.80 -10.27 -16.67
CA ILE A 184 -4.27 -9.68 -17.93
C ILE A 184 -4.22 -10.71 -19.07
N ALA A 185 -3.08 -11.41 -19.23
CA ALA A 185 -2.92 -12.44 -20.26
C ALA A 185 -3.95 -13.58 -20.07
N PHE A 186 -4.23 -13.96 -18.82
CA PHE A 186 -5.26 -14.94 -18.50
C PHE A 186 -6.67 -14.46 -18.94
N ASN A 187 -7.02 -13.21 -18.64
CA ASN A 187 -8.30 -12.62 -19.06
C ASN A 187 -8.42 -12.52 -20.60
N LYS A 188 -7.30 -12.31 -21.30
CA LYS A 188 -7.22 -12.33 -22.77
C LYS A 188 -7.23 -13.75 -23.37
N LYS A 189 -7.36 -14.80 -22.56
CA LYS A 189 -7.29 -16.23 -22.95
C LYS A 189 -5.92 -16.68 -23.48
N GLU A 190 -4.87 -15.92 -23.21
CA GLU A 190 -3.48 -16.26 -23.57
C GLU A 190 -2.83 -17.14 -22.49
N TYR A 191 -3.38 -18.33 -22.28
CA TYR A 191 -3.01 -19.18 -21.13
C TYR A 191 -1.53 -19.59 -21.12
N LYS A 192 -0.92 -19.79 -22.29
CA LYS A 192 0.51 -20.15 -22.40
C LYS A 192 1.40 -19.03 -21.86
N THR A 193 1.12 -17.80 -22.26
CA THR A 193 1.85 -16.60 -21.82
C THR A 193 1.63 -16.36 -20.33
N ALA A 194 0.38 -16.46 -19.85
CA ALA A 194 0.05 -16.34 -18.43
C ALA A 194 0.82 -17.35 -17.57
N LEU A 195 0.90 -18.62 -17.99
CA LEU A 195 1.62 -19.66 -17.28
C LEU A 195 3.12 -19.39 -17.20
N GLN A 196 3.73 -18.85 -18.26
CA GLN A 196 5.15 -18.48 -18.24
C GLN A 196 5.44 -17.41 -17.19
N TYR A 197 4.58 -16.39 -17.09
CA TYR A 197 4.70 -15.35 -16.07
C TYR A 197 4.53 -15.92 -14.67
N TYR A 198 3.48 -16.71 -14.41
CA TYR A 198 3.29 -17.33 -13.09
C TYR A 198 4.46 -18.23 -12.67
N LYS A 199 5.00 -19.06 -13.59
CA LYS A 199 6.19 -19.88 -13.32
C LYS A 199 7.42 -19.04 -13.00
N ARG A 200 7.57 -17.87 -13.62
CA ARG A 200 8.68 -16.95 -13.33
C ARG A 200 8.48 -16.28 -11.97
N CYS A 201 7.26 -15.87 -11.61
CA CYS A 201 6.96 -15.34 -10.27
C CYS A 201 7.30 -16.34 -9.17
N LEU A 202 6.88 -17.60 -9.29
CA LEU A 202 7.13 -18.64 -8.30
C LEU A 202 8.62 -18.97 -8.12
N ARG A 203 9.41 -18.88 -9.20
CA ARG A 203 10.87 -19.05 -9.12
C ARG A 203 11.57 -17.90 -8.40
N LEU A 204 11.05 -16.68 -8.56
CA LEU A 204 11.61 -15.48 -7.93
C LEU A 204 11.18 -15.33 -6.47
N ASN A 205 9.97 -15.75 -6.12
CA ASN A 205 9.50 -15.84 -4.74
C ASN A 205 8.62 -17.08 -4.53
N PRO A 206 9.15 -18.14 -3.88
CA PRO A 206 8.41 -19.36 -3.60
C PRO A 206 7.23 -19.18 -2.63
N CYS A 207 7.16 -18.06 -1.88
CA CYS A 207 6.13 -17.79 -0.87
C CYS A 207 5.43 -16.44 -1.12
N PRO A 208 4.35 -16.41 -1.93
CA PRO A 208 3.60 -15.18 -2.21
C PRO A 208 2.93 -14.55 -0.99
N SER A 209 2.56 -15.37 0.01
CA SER A 209 1.82 -14.97 1.21
C SER A 209 2.62 -14.14 2.22
N ARG A 210 3.94 -14.00 2.03
CA ARG A 210 4.85 -13.36 2.99
C ARG A 210 5.44 -12.04 2.48
N CYS A 211 4.84 -11.42 1.47
CA CYS A 211 5.30 -10.11 1.00
C CYS A 211 4.88 -9.03 2.03
N PRO A 212 5.80 -8.41 2.79
CA PRO A 212 5.46 -7.54 3.92
C PRO A 212 4.96 -6.14 3.50
N CYS A 213 4.86 -5.88 2.19
CA CYS A 213 4.45 -4.60 1.66
C CYS A 213 2.94 -4.56 1.49
N TRP A 214 2.34 -3.37 1.53
CA TRP A 214 0.91 -3.22 1.28
C TRP A 214 0.46 -3.76 -0.09
N HIS A 215 1.37 -4.01 -1.03
CA HIS A 215 1.04 -4.72 -2.27
C HIS A 215 0.50 -6.12 -2.00
N GLY A 216 0.94 -6.79 -0.92
CA GLY A 216 0.36 -8.04 -0.43
C GLY A 216 -1.14 -7.94 -0.11
N LEU A 217 -1.64 -6.76 0.24
CA LEU A 217 -3.08 -6.53 0.42
C LEU A 217 -3.86 -6.85 -0.85
N LEU A 218 -3.38 -6.41 -2.02
CA LEU A 218 -4.07 -6.60 -3.30
C LEU A 218 -4.14 -8.09 -3.73
N PHE A 219 -3.29 -8.94 -3.15
CA PHE A 219 -3.23 -10.38 -3.44
C PHE A 219 -3.79 -11.28 -2.34
N ALA A 220 -4.09 -10.74 -1.15
CA ALA A 220 -4.72 -11.47 -0.05
C ALA A 220 -6.21 -11.69 -0.36
N ARG A 221 -6.48 -12.73 -1.16
CA ARG A 221 -7.82 -13.29 -1.36
C ARG A 221 -8.34 -13.94 -0.09
#